data_AF-A0A2K3LH42-F1
#
_entry.id   AF-A0A2K3LH42-F1
#
_cell.length_a   1.000
_cell.length_b   1.000
_cell.length_c   1.000
_cell.angle_alpha   90.00
_cell.angle_beta   90.00
_cell.angle_gamma   90.00
#
_symmetry.space_group_name_H-M   'P 1'
#
loop_
_entity.id
_entity.type
_entity.pdbx_description
1 polymer ?
#
loop_
_entity_poly.entity_id
_entity_poly.type
_entity_poly.pdbx_seq_one_letter_code
_entity_poly.pdbx_strand_id
1 'polypeptide(L)'
;MPQSSSRMLKKNPRESTNFSFPMLPPPPTSIYKAKVFVKLDEKNDNFLIWRQLVEPVIEGHRLHMFLTRSAIRRNAGSSNNDFEEKDQILFSWILSTLSESMLARVIGCTNSKQLWEKLHNFFKNRARAKV
;
A
#
# COMPACT_ATOMS: atom_id res chain seq x y z
N MET A 1 6.92 -44.88 -69.08
CA MET A 1 6.46 -45.80 -68.02
C MET A 1 7.63 -46.71 -67.67
N PRO A 2 8.42 -46.35 -66.62
CA PRO A 2 8.25 -46.95 -65.29
C PRO A 2 8.43 -45.94 -64.12
N GLN A 3 8.28 -46.45 -62.89
CA GLN A 3 8.27 -45.77 -61.58
C GLN A 3 9.53 -44.97 -61.22
N SER A 4 9.39 -43.92 -60.40
CA SER A 4 10.39 -43.63 -59.38
C SER A 4 9.82 -42.92 -58.16
N SER A 5 10.20 -43.47 -57.01
CA SER A 5 9.81 -43.16 -55.64
C SER A 5 10.33 -41.79 -55.19
N SER A 6 9.50 -40.96 -54.57
CA SER A 6 9.93 -39.67 -54.00
C SER A 6 9.83 -39.66 -52.48
N ARG A 7 11.00 -39.43 -51.89
CA ARG A 7 11.40 -39.56 -50.49
C ARG A 7 10.57 -38.72 -49.52
N MET A 8 10.32 -39.29 -48.35
CA MET A 8 9.90 -38.57 -47.15
C MET A 8 10.98 -37.57 -46.71
N LEU A 9 10.62 -36.29 -46.54
CA LEU A 9 11.39 -35.33 -45.75
C LEU A 9 10.74 -35.21 -44.37
N LYS A 10 11.44 -35.79 -43.37
CA LYS A 10 11.14 -35.77 -41.95
C LYS A 10 10.94 -34.32 -41.45
N LYS A 11 9.83 -34.09 -40.73
CA LYS A 11 9.63 -32.91 -39.88
C LYS A 11 10.78 -32.82 -38.87
N ASN A 12 11.47 -31.68 -38.85
CA ASN A 12 12.46 -31.35 -37.82
C ASN A 12 11.71 -30.77 -36.59
N PRO A 13 11.78 -31.38 -35.39
CA PRO A 13 11.12 -30.86 -34.21
C PRO A 13 12.16 -30.13 -33.34
N ARG A 14 12.40 -28.84 -33.62
CA ARG A 14 13.07 -27.90 -32.69
C ARG A 14 13.21 -26.50 -33.32
N GLU A 15 12.09 -25.79 -33.42
CA GLU A 15 12.11 -24.33 -33.36
C GLU A 15 11.33 -23.94 -32.11
N SER A 16 12.03 -23.94 -30.98
CA SER A 16 11.54 -23.29 -29.76
C SER A 16 11.62 -21.79 -30.01
N THR A 17 10.55 -21.24 -30.60
CA THR A 17 10.33 -19.80 -30.63
C THR A 17 10.26 -19.31 -29.18
N ASN A 18 11.38 -18.80 -28.67
CA ASN A 18 11.43 -18.07 -27.42
C ASN A 18 10.64 -16.77 -27.59
N PHE A 19 9.34 -16.83 -27.35
CA PHE A 19 8.52 -15.64 -27.17
C PHE A 19 8.84 -15.05 -25.80
N SER A 20 9.85 -14.19 -25.74
CA SER A 20 10.04 -13.30 -24.60
C SER A 20 8.90 -12.28 -24.61
N PHE A 21 7.84 -12.56 -23.85
CA PHE A 21 6.78 -11.59 -23.61
C PHE A 21 7.37 -10.37 -22.89
N PRO A 22 7.17 -9.14 -23.39
CA PRO A 22 7.50 -7.95 -22.62
C PRO A 22 6.65 -7.98 -21.35
N MET A 23 7.30 -8.21 -20.21
CA MET A 23 6.63 -8.28 -18.92
C MET A 23 6.09 -6.89 -18.59
N LEU A 24 4.77 -6.72 -18.72
CA LEU A 24 4.09 -5.50 -18.31
C LEU A 24 4.41 -5.26 -16.82
N PRO A 25 4.77 -4.03 -16.39
CA PRO A 25 4.91 -3.75 -14.97
C PRO A 25 3.61 -4.13 -14.25
N PRO A 26 3.69 -4.78 -13.07
CA PRO A 26 2.50 -5.16 -12.33
C PRO A 26 1.66 -3.90 -12.03
N PRO A 27 0.32 -4.00 -12.08
CA PRO A 27 -0.54 -2.86 -11.80
C PRO A 27 -0.26 -2.31 -10.39
N PRO A 28 -0.39 -0.99 -10.16
CA PRO A 28 -0.22 -0.41 -8.84
C PRO A 28 -1.15 -1.15 -7.87
N THR A 29 -0.55 -1.80 -6.89
CA THR A 29 -1.31 -2.54 -5.88
C THR A 29 -1.99 -1.51 -5.00
N SER A 30 -3.28 -1.67 -4.74
CA SER A 30 -3.98 -0.76 -3.85
C SER A 30 -3.63 -1.05 -2.39
N ILE A 31 -3.49 0.00 -1.59
CA ILE A 31 -3.09 -0.11 -0.18
C ILE A 31 -4.07 -0.95 0.65
N TYR A 32 -5.34 -1.07 0.23
CA TYR A 32 -6.31 -1.94 0.91
C TYR A 32 -5.87 -3.42 0.94
N LYS A 33 -5.00 -3.85 0.01
CA LYS A 33 -4.45 -5.22 -0.02
C LYS A 33 -3.25 -5.40 0.90
N ALA A 34 -2.64 -4.31 1.36
CA ALA A 34 -1.48 -4.37 2.22
C ALA A 34 -1.89 -4.86 3.61
N LYS A 35 -1.26 -5.94 4.06
CA LYS A 35 -1.50 -6.53 5.37
C LYS A 35 -0.40 -6.13 6.34
N VAL A 36 -0.81 -5.56 7.47
CA VAL A 36 0.05 -5.36 8.64
C VAL A 36 -0.42 -6.33 9.71
N PHE A 37 0.46 -7.23 10.13
CA PHE A 37 0.11 -8.30 11.08
C PHE A 37 0.05 -7.82 12.54
N VAL A 38 0.69 -6.70 12.84
CA VAL A 38 0.71 -6.11 14.18
C VAL A 38 -0.36 -5.05 14.28
N LYS A 39 -1.35 -5.27 15.17
CA LYS A 39 -2.30 -4.22 15.52
C LYS A 39 -1.71 -3.29 16.57
N LEU A 40 -1.75 -1.98 16.33
CA LEU A 40 -1.34 -0.99 17.32
C LEU A 40 -2.26 -1.09 18.52
N ASP A 41 -1.68 -1.31 19.70
CA ASP A 41 -2.44 -1.42 20.92
C ASP A 41 -2.08 -0.30 21.89
N GLU A 42 -3.07 0.11 22.67
CA GLU A 42 -2.89 1.17 23.65
C GLU A 42 -1.92 0.81 24.76
N LYS A 43 -1.94 -0.44 25.25
CA LYS A 43 -1.22 -0.84 26.46
C LYS A 43 0.12 -1.48 26.11
N ASN A 44 0.15 -2.28 25.06
CA ASN A 44 1.37 -2.93 24.59
C ASN A 44 2.30 -1.85 24.00
N ASP A 45 3.53 -1.75 24.46
CA ASP A 45 4.52 -0.80 23.95
C ASP A 45 5.02 -1.20 22.53
N ASN A 46 4.08 -1.39 21.60
CA ASN A 46 4.31 -1.91 20.25
C ASN A 46 4.31 -0.81 19.17
N PHE A 47 4.20 0.46 19.57
CA PHE A 47 4.14 1.60 18.64
C PHE A 47 5.34 1.66 17.67
N LEU A 48 6.56 1.42 18.15
CA LEU A 48 7.75 1.46 17.29
C LEU A 48 7.73 0.35 16.23
N ILE A 49 7.34 -0.86 16.62
CA ILE A 49 7.22 -2.00 15.70
C ILE A 49 6.11 -1.75 14.69
N TRP A 50 4.95 -1.28 15.16
CA TRP A 50 3.82 -0.93 14.30
C TRP A 50 4.22 0.14 13.28
N ARG A 51 4.88 1.20 13.72
CA ARG A 51 5.34 2.30 12.86
C ARG A 51 6.32 1.80 11.79
N GLN A 52 7.28 0.95 12.18
CA GLN A 52 8.25 0.34 11.27
C GLN A 52 7.59 -0.49 10.16
N LEU A 53 6.43 -1.10 10.43
CA LEU A 53 5.67 -1.88 9.44
C LEU A 53 4.74 -1.01 8.59
N VAL A 54 4.17 0.05 9.17
CA VAL A 54 3.18 0.89 8.52
C VAL A 54 3.83 1.92 7.58
N GLU A 55 4.90 2.60 8.00
CA GLU A 55 5.54 3.66 7.20
C GLU A 55 5.97 3.21 5.80
N PRO A 56 6.68 2.07 5.61
CA PRO A 56 7.10 1.63 4.29
C PRO A 56 5.94 1.32 3.35
N VAL A 57 4.81 0.86 3.88
CA VAL A 57 3.60 0.61 3.08
C VAL A 57 3.05 1.94 2.57
N ILE A 58 2.95 2.95 3.44
CA ILE A 58 2.45 4.27 3.07
C ILE A 58 3.37 4.94 2.04
N GLU A 59 4.69 4.85 2.22
CA GLU A 59 5.67 5.38 1.28
C GLU A 59 5.65 4.66 -0.06
N GLY A 60 5.55 3.32 -0.06
CA GLY A 60 5.46 2.50 -1.27
C GLY A 60 4.24 2.83 -2.13
N HIS A 61 3.14 3.27 -1.51
CA HIS A 61 1.92 3.72 -2.21
C HIS A 61 1.90 5.22 -2.50
N ARG A 62 2.98 5.96 -2.19
CA ARG A 62 3.09 7.42 -2.37
C ARG A 62 2.01 8.21 -1.61
N LEU A 63 1.54 7.67 -0.50
CA LEU A 63 0.49 8.27 0.32
C LEU A 63 1.04 9.09 1.50
N HIS A 64 2.36 9.12 1.69
CA HIS A 64 3.01 9.88 2.76
C HIS A 64 2.66 11.38 2.72
N MET A 65 2.35 11.92 1.52
CA MET A 65 1.96 13.31 1.35
C MET A 65 0.67 13.69 2.11
N PHE A 66 -0.24 12.74 2.34
CA PHE A 66 -1.49 12.96 3.07
C PHE A 66 -1.25 13.10 4.58
N LEU A 67 -0.16 12.52 5.09
CA LEU A 67 0.19 12.58 6.51
C LEU A 67 0.95 13.85 6.90
N THR A 68 1.87 14.28 6.03
CA THR A 68 2.85 15.33 6.37
C THR A 68 2.42 16.71 5.90
N ARG A 69 1.84 16.78 4.70
CA ARG A 69 1.39 18.06 4.14
C ARG A 69 -0.05 18.25 4.55
N SER A 70 -0.37 19.35 5.24
CA SER A 70 -1.69 19.94 5.04
C SER A 70 -1.84 20.02 3.52
N ALA A 71 -2.87 19.40 2.97
CA ALA A 71 -3.15 19.35 1.55
C ALA A 71 -3.43 20.77 1.04
N ILE A 72 -2.40 21.62 1.03
CA ILE A 72 -2.45 22.98 0.54
C ILE A 72 -2.69 22.84 -0.95
N ARG A 73 -3.97 22.75 -1.30
CA ARG A 73 -4.67 23.34 -2.43
C ARG A 73 -3.87 23.41 -3.73
N ARG A 74 -3.07 22.39 -4.05
CA ARG A 74 -2.14 22.51 -5.19
C ARG A 74 -2.78 22.25 -6.53
N ASN A 75 -4.01 21.72 -6.57
CA ASN A 75 -4.70 21.51 -7.82
C ASN A 75 -6.06 22.21 -7.78
N ALA A 76 -6.06 23.52 -7.99
CA ALA A 76 -7.25 24.29 -8.37
C ALA A 76 -7.78 23.89 -9.78
N GLY A 77 -7.64 22.62 -10.17
CA GLY A 77 -7.92 22.13 -11.52
C GLY A 77 -7.99 20.61 -11.71
N SER A 78 -7.71 19.81 -10.67
CA SER A 78 -8.01 18.37 -10.66
C SER A 78 -9.16 18.16 -9.69
N SER A 79 -10.16 17.35 -10.06
CA SER A 79 -11.28 16.97 -9.20
C SER A 79 -10.80 16.70 -7.77
N ASN A 80 -11.19 17.56 -6.81
CA ASN A 80 -10.88 17.39 -5.38
C ASN A 80 -11.25 15.98 -4.86
N ASN A 81 -12.18 15.32 -5.55
CA ASN A 81 -12.70 13.99 -5.24
C ASN A 81 -11.59 12.92 -5.19
N ASP A 82 -10.65 12.90 -6.14
CA ASP A 82 -9.59 11.89 -6.20
C ASP A 82 -8.61 12.01 -5.03
N PHE A 83 -8.42 13.24 -4.54
CA PHE A 83 -7.55 13.51 -3.40
C PHE A 83 -8.23 13.06 -2.10
N GLU A 84 -9.48 13.48 -1.90
CA GLU A 84 -10.26 13.08 -0.74
C GLU A 84 -10.44 11.56 -0.68
N GLU A 85 -10.72 10.92 -1.82
CA GLU A 85 -10.83 9.47 -1.91
C GLU A 85 -9.54 8.77 -1.45
N LYS A 86 -8.37 9.24 -1.91
CA LYS A 86 -7.08 8.67 -1.50
C LYS A 86 -6.78 8.89 -0.02
N ASP A 87 -7.16 10.05 0.54
CA ASP A 87 -7.04 10.29 1.97
C ASP A 87 -7.93 9.32 2.77
N GLN A 88 -9.18 9.14 2.36
CA GLN A 88 -10.13 8.23 3.03
C GLN A 88 -9.72 6.76 2.92
N ILE A 89 -9.14 6.35 1.78
CA ILE A 89 -8.55 5.02 1.62
C ILE A 89 -7.37 4.83 2.59
N LEU A 90 -6.48 5.83 2.70
CA LEU A 90 -5.38 5.76 3.66
C LEU A 90 -5.89 5.72 5.11
N PHE A 91 -6.85 6.57 5.43
CA PHE A 91 -7.46 6.66 6.76
C PHE A 91 -8.08 5.32 7.17
N SER A 92 -8.96 4.76 6.33
CA SER A 92 -9.59 3.45 6.58
C SER A 92 -8.57 2.31 6.70
N TRP A 93 -7.52 2.33 5.88
CA TRP A 93 -6.44 1.36 5.97
C TRP A 93 -5.67 1.48 7.30
N ILE A 94 -5.29 2.69 7.73
CA ILE A 94 -4.61 2.87 9.03
C ILE A 94 -5.52 2.38 10.17
N LEU A 95 -6.81 2.72 10.15
CA LEU A 95 -7.79 2.23 11.15
C LEU A 95 -7.81 0.70 11.23
N SER A 96 -7.70 0.00 10.09
CA SER A 96 -7.68 -1.48 10.07
C SER A 96 -6.48 -2.08 10.82
N THR A 97 -5.40 -1.31 10.99
CA THR A 97 -4.19 -1.71 11.72
C THR A 97 -4.24 -1.39 13.22
N LEU A 98 -5.37 -0.87 13.73
CA LEU A 98 -5.53 -0.51 15.14
C LEU A 98 -6.28 -1.61 15.90
N SER A 99 -5.97 -1.77 17.19
CA SER A 99 -6.81 -2.54 18.11
C SER A 99 -8.05 -1.73 18.52
N GLU A 100 -9.05 -2.40 19.10
CA GLU A 100 -10.29 -1.73 19.56
C GLU A 100 -10.03 -0.64 20.61
N SER A 101 -9.08 -0.87 21.52
CA SER A 101 -8.67 0.12 22.52
C SER A 101 -8.13 1.39 21.87
N MET A 102 -7.33 1.23 20.80
CA MET A 102 -6.80 2.36 20.06
C MET A 102 -7.85 3.03 19.17
N LEU A 103 -8.77 2.26 18.57
CA LEU A 103 -9.90 2.80 17.80
C LEU A 103 -10.74 3.76 18.63
N ALA A 104 -11.04 3.41 19.89
CA ALA A 104 -11.79 4.27 20.81
C ALA A 104 -11.11 5.64 21.04
N ARG A 105 -9.77 5.69 21.02
CA ARG A 105 -9.01 6.94 21.20
C ARG A 105 -9.02 7.84 19.98
N VAL A 106 -9.15 7.27 18.79
CA VAL A 106 -9.07 8.03 17.53
C VAL A 106 -10.45 8.44 17.00
N ILE A 107 -11.52 8.17 17.76
CA ILE A 107 -12.85 8.71 17.49
C ILE A 107 -12.76 10.24 17.32
N GLY A 108 -13.43 10.74 16.27
CA GLY A 108 -13.47 12.15 15.90
C GLY A 108 -12.38 12.59 14.90
N CYS A 109 -11.40 11.74 14.58
CA CYS A 109 -10.49 12.00 13.45
C CYS A 109 -11.26 11.84 12.13
N THR A 110 -11.09 12.80 11.21
CA THR A 110 -11.82 12.80 9.92
C THR A 110 -10.93 12.54 8.70
N ASN A 111 -9.62 12.63 8.86
CA ASN A 111 -8.65 12.42 7.79
C ASN A 111 -7.39 11.71 8.30
N SER A 112 -6.60 11.21 7.37
CA SER A 112 -5.39 10.44 7.66
C SER A 112 -4.35 11.22 8.48
N LYS A 113 -4.21 12.54 8.22
CA LYS A 113 -3.31 13.43 8.94
C LYS A 113 -3.66 13.53 10.42
N GLN A 114 -4.91 13.85 10.75
CA GLN A 114 -5.37 13.99 12.13
C GLN A 114 -5.18 12.67 12.89
N LEU A 115 -5.50 11.55 12.24
CA LEU A 115 -5.29 10.22 12.81
C LEU A 115 -3.81 9.98 13.15
N TRP A 116 -2.93 10.22 12.19
CA TRP A 116 -1.48 10.02 12.34
C TRP A 116 -0.88 10.88 13.43
N GLU A 117 -1.18 12.18 13.44
CA GLU A 117 -0.71 13.11 14.47
C GLU A 117 -1.22 12.71 15.87
N LYS A 118 -2.49 12.31 15.99
CA LYS A 118 -3.08 11.89 17.27
C LYS A 118 -2.38 10.65 17.83
N LEU A 119 -2.11 9.64 16.99
CA LEU A 119 -1.36 8.44 17.38
C LEU A 119 0.06 8.80 17.83
N HIS A 120 0.80 9.56 17.04
CA HIS A 120 2.17 9.96 17.37
C HIS A 120 2.26 10.77 18.66
N ASN A 121 1.35 11.73 18.85
CA ASN A 121 1.29 12.55 20.04
C ASN A 121 0.95 11.74 21.29
N PHE A 122 0.01 10.79 21.18
CA PHE A 122 -0.34 9.90 22.28
C PHE A 122 0.86 9.11 22.80
N PHE A 123 1.59 8.42 21.91
CA PHE A 123 2.75 7.62 22.32
C PHE A 123 3.96 8.47 22.73
N LYS A 124 4.17 9.63 22.12
CA LYS A 124 5.19 10.59 22.54
C LYS A 124 4.95 11.11 23.96
N ASN A 125 3.72 11.49 24.27
CA ASN A 125 3.35 11.97 25.61
C ASN A 125 3.46 10.86 26.65
N ARG A 126 3.05 9.63 26.29
CA ARG A 126 3.22 8.45 27.15
C ARG A 126 4.68 8.13 27.45
N ALA A 127 5.55 8.19 26.44
CA ALA A 127 6.98 7.96 26.63
C ALA A 127 7.60 9.01 27.57
N ARG A 128 7.21 10.28 27.44
CA ARG A 128 7.66 11.37 28.33
C ARG A 128 7.20 11.20 29.78
N ALA A 129 5.98 10.69 30.00
CA ALA A 129 5.44 10.48 31.34
C ALA A 129 6.06 9.28 32.07
N LYS A 130 6.80 8.41 31.37
CA LYS A 130 7.52 7.27 31.95
C LYS A 130 8.95 7.62 32.41
N VAL A 131 9.42 8.83 32.09
CA VAL A 131 10.73 9.38 32.51
C VAL A 131 10.56 10.15 33.81
#